data_AF-A0A2X3JEB3-F1
#
_entry.id   AF-A0A2X3JEB3-F1
#
_cell.length_a   1.000
_cell.length_b   1.000
_cell.length_c   1.000
_cell.angle_alpha   90.00
_cell.angle_beta   90.00
_cell.angle_gamma   90.00
#
_symmetry.space_group_name_H-M   'P 1'
#
loop_
_entity.id
_entity.type
_entity.pdbx_description
1 polymer ?
#
loop_
_entity_poly.entity_id
_entity_poly.type
_entity_poly.pdbx_seq_one_letter_code
_entity_poly.pdbx_strand_id
1 'polypeptide(L)'
;MTSSRSEKDSMGPIDVPADKLWGAQTQRSLEHFRISTEKMPTELIRALALTKRAAAKVNVDLGLLPAERGTAIIAAADEVLAGKHPVSSRWLSGRPAQAPKAT
;
A
#
# COMPACT_ATOMS: atom_id res chain seq x y z
N MET A 1 -20.42 6.18 -6.97
CA MET A 1 -20.24 5.03 -6.07
C MET A 1 -18.84 4.48 -6.31
N THR A 2 -17.93 4.60 -5.35
CA THR A 2 -16.59 4.01 -5.45
C THR A 2 -16.73 2.49 -5.32
N SER A 3 -16.46 1.76 -6.40
CA SER A 3 -16.38 0.31 -6.38
C SER A 3 -15.34 -0.14 -5.36
N SER A 4 -15.61 -1.21 -4.60
CA SER A 4 -14.70 -1.83 -3.65
C SER A 4 -14.32 -3.24 -4.13
N ARG A 5 -13.09 -3.66 -3.83
CA ARG A 5 -12.61 -5.04 -3.94
C ARG A 5 -12.58 -5.67 -2.55
N SER A 6 -13.03 -6.92 -2.45
CA SER A 6 -12.89 -7.67 -1.20
C SER A 6 -11.50 -8.30 -1.14
N GLU A 7 -10.74 -7.96 -0.11
CA GLU A 7 -9.41 -8.52 0.18
C GLU A 7 -9.47 -9.34 1.47
N LYS A 8 -8.61 -10.34 1.62
CA LYS A 8 -8.60 -11.21 2.81
C LYS A 8 -7.21 -11.25 3.44
N ASP A 9 -7.15 -11.00 4.74
CA ASP A 9 -5.98 -11.29 5.58
C ASP A 9 -6.30 -12.43 6.58
N SER A 10 -5.38 -12.71 7.51
CA SER A 10 -5.57 -13.72 8.55
C SER A 10 -6.70 -13.39 9.55
N MET A 11 -7.14 -12.13 9.61
CA MET A 11 -8.23 -11.66 10.49
C MET A 11 -9.60 -11.69 9.80
N GLY A 12 -9.65 -11.94 8.49
CA GLY A 12 -10.89 -12.09 7.72
C GLY A 12 -10.96 -11.21 6.49
N PRO A 13 -12.13 -11.16 5.82
CA PRO A 13 -12.36 -10.29 4.68
C PRO A 13 -12.45 -8.82 5.09
N ILE A 14 -12.02 -7.91 4.22
CA ILE A 14 -12.12 -6.47 4.37
C ILE A 14 -12.30 -5.81 3.00
N ASP A 15 -13.12 -4.77 2.94
CA ASP A 15 -13.38 -4.05 1.69
C ASP A 15 -12.35 -2.95 1.48
N VAL A 16 -11.69 -2.99 0.33
CA VAL A 16 -10.70 -2.01 -0.10
C VAL A 16 -11.23 -1.24 -1.32
N PRO A 17 -11.15 0.09 -1.38
CA PRO A 17 -11.61 0.81 -2.57
C PRO A 17 -10.81 0.39 -3.81
N ALA A 18 -11.50 0.16 -4.94
CA ALA A 18 -10.91 -0.41 -6.15
C ALA A 18 -9.91 0.54 -6.84
N ASP A 19 -9.96 1.84 -6.54
CA ASP A 19 -8.99 2.84 -7.02
C ASP A 19 -7.69 2.84 -6.20
N LYS A 20 -7.53 1.95 -5.20
CA LYS A 20 -6.34 1.87 -4.34
C LYS A 20 -5.53 0.61 -4.61
N LEU A 21 -4.21 0.77 -4.64
CA LEU A 21 -3.27 -0.32 -4.92
C LEU A 21 -2.95 -1.19 -3.69
N TRP A 22 -3.28 -0.76 -2.46
CA TRP A 22 -2.99 -1.53 -1.24
C TRP A 22 -3.99 -2.66 -0.98
N GLY A 23 -3.62 -3.63 -0.14
CA GLY A 23 -4.48 -4.76 0.24
C GLY A 23 -5.07 -4.66 1.66
N ALA A 24 -5.58 -5.79 2.13
CA ALA A 24 -6.30 -5.92 3.41
C ALA A 24 -5.54 -5.35 4.63
N GLN A 25 -4.25 -5.69 4.77
CA GLN A 25 -3.48 -5.32 5.96
C GLN A 25 -3.33 -3.80 6.11
N THR A 26 -3.07 -3.10 5.00
CA THR A 26 -2.99 -1.62 5.00
C THR A 26 -4.35 -1.01 5.31
N GLN A 27 -5.43 -1.53 4.71
CA GLN A 27 -6.79 -1.06 4.98
C GLN A 27 -7.17 -1.19 6.46
N ARG A 28 -6.85 -2.33 7.08
CA ARG A 28 -7.12 -2.55 8.51
C ARG A 28 -6.29 -1.65 9.41
N SER A 29 -5.01 -1.44 9.06
CA SER A 29 -4.16 -0.48 9.77
C SER A 29 -4.75 0.93 9.70
N LEU A 30 -5.28 1.34 8.53
CA LEU A 30 -5.97 2.61 8.37
C LEU A 30 -7.28 2.71 9.15
N GLU A 31 -7.93 1.61 9.51
CA GLU A 31 -9.12 1.63 10.38
C GLU A 31 -8.76 1.69 11.85
N HIS A 32 -7.72 0.98 12.27
CA HIS A 32 -7.32 0.86 13.67
C HIS A 32 -6.44 2.03 14.17
N PHE A 33 -5.62 2.63 13.30
CA PHE A 33 -4.61 3.63 13.69
C PHE A 33 -4.92 5.04 13.18
N ARG A 34 -6.20 5.44 13.18
CA ARG A 34 -6.68 6.79 12.78
C ARG A 34 -6.37 7.92 13.79
N ILE A 35 -5.20 7.87 14.42
CA ILE A 35 -4.89 8.72 15.59
C ILE A 35 -4.00 9.91 15.21
N SER A 36 -3.11 9.77 14.21
CA SER A 36 -2.15 10.81 13.83
C SER A 36 -2.34 11.30 12.40
N THR A 37 -1.95 12.55 12.15
CA THR A 37 -1.87 13.16 10.81
C THR A 37 -0.47 13.11 10.22
N GLU A 38 0.51 12.62 10.99
CA GLU A 38 1.89 12.44 10.53
C GLU A 38 1.95 11.36 9.46
N LYS A 39 2.76 11.65 8.44
CA LYS A 39 2.89 10.81 7.25
C LYS A 39 4.24 10.13 7.28
N MET A 40 4.30 8.91 6.75
CA MET A 40 5.60 8.28 6.51
C MET A 40 6.44 9.18 5.59
N PRO A 41 7.70 9.48 5.96
CA PRO A 41 8.60 10.24 5.11
C PRO A 41 8.76 9.55 3.75
N THR A 42 8.75 10.34 2.68
CA THR A 42 8.92 9.84 1.30
C THR A 42 10.23 9.06 1.15
N GLU A 43 11.27 9.46 1.86
CA GLU A 43 12.57 8.77 1.86
C GLU A 43 12.49 7.34 2.41
N LEU A 44 11.66 7.09 3.42
CA LEU A 44 11.46 5.73 3.95
C LEU A 44 10.74 4.84 2.93
N ILE A 45 9.76 5.40 2.22
CA ILE A 45 9.03 4.69 1.16
C ILE A 45 9.98 4.36 0.00
N ARG A 46 10.84 5.29 -0.40
CA ARG A 46 11.88 5.08 -1.42
C ARG A 46 12.87 4.00 -0.99
N ALA A 47 13.34 4.04 0.25
CA ALA A 47 14.22 3.01 0.80
C ALA A 47 13.57 1.62 0.73
N LEU A 48 12.29 1.51 1.13
CA LEU A 48 11.55 0.24 1.05
C LEU A 48 11.42 -0.26 -0.39
N ALA A 49 11.13 0.64 -1.34
CA ALA A 49 11.05 0.31 -2.76
C ALA A 49 12.40 -0.20 -3.31
N LEU A 50 13.51 0.46 -2.96
CA LEU A 50 14.87 0.00 -3.30
C LEU A 50 15.15 -1.40 -2.73
N THR A 51 14.82 -1.64 -1.46
CA THR A 51 15.00 -2.96 -0.83
C THR A 51 14.21 -4.04 -1.56
N LYS A 52 12.94 -3.78 -1.90
CA LYS A 52 12.10 -4.74 -2.63
C LYS A 52 12.60 -5.00 -4.05
N ARG A 53 13.07 -3.95 -4.75
CA ARG A 53 13.69 -4.09 -6.07
C ARG A 53 14.94 -4.96 -6.03
N ALA A 54 15.84 -4.69 -5.09
CA ALA A 54 17.08 -5.44 -4.93
C ALA A 54 16.80 -6.90 -4.56
N ALA A 55 15.89 -7.15 -3.60
CA ALA A 55 15.50 -8.49 -3.20
C ALA A 55 14.87 -9.27 -4.36
N ALA A 56 14.01 -8.64 -5.16
CA ALA A 56 13.42 -9.28 -6.34
C ALA A 56 14.49 -9.66 -7.38
N LYS A 57 15.45 -8.77 -7.65
CA LYS A 57 16.55 -9.04 -8.59
C LYS A 57 17.40 -10.21 -8.13
N VAL A 58 17.84 -10.21 -6.87
CA VAL A 58 18.65 -11.30 -6.31
C VAL A 58 17.88 -12.62 -6.32
N ASN A 59 16.59 -12.62 -6.00
CA ASN A 59 15.79 -13.85 -6.01
C ASN A 59 15.57 -14.41 -7.42
N VAL A 60 15.48 -13.56 -8.44
CA VAL A 60 15.45 -14.01 -9.85
C VAL A 60 16.80 -14.62 -10.23
N ASP A 61 17.91 -13.95 -9.87
CA ASP A 61 19.26 -14.42 -10.20
C ASP A 61 19.59 -15.76 -9.53
N LEU A 62 19.07 -15.98 -8.32
CA LEU A 62 19.19 -17.25 -7.59
C LEU A 62 18.17 -18.32 -8.02
N GLY A 63 17.25 -18.01 -8.95
CA GLY A 63 16.19 -18.91 -9.38
C GLY A 63 15.11 -19.20 -8.32
N LEU A 64 15.08 -18.44 -7.22
CA LEU A 64 14.09 -18.56 -6.13
C LEU A 64 12.76 -17.89 -6.47
N LEU A 65 12.75 -17.02 -7.49
CA LEU A 65 11.56 -16.34 -7.98
C LEU A 65 11.49 -16.45 -9.50
N PRO A 66 10.33 -16.86 -10.08
CA PRO A 66 10.15 -16.87 -11.52
C PRO A 66 10.42 -15.50 -12.13
N ALA A 67 11.13 -15.48 -13.26
CA ALA A 67 11.58 -14.25 -13.92
C ALA A 67 10.42 -13.29 -14.24
N GLU A 68 9.26 -13.81 -14.66
CA GLU A 68 8.07 -13.00 -14.93
C GLU A 68 7.61 -12.22 -13.69
N ARG A 69 7.49 -12.91 -12.54
CA ARG A 69 7.08 -12.29 -11.27
C ARG A 69 8.13 -11.31 -10.78
N GLY A 70 9.40 -11.66 -10.86
CA GLY A 70 10.49 -10.78 -10.45
C GLY A 70 10.56 -9.51 -11.30
N THR A 71 10.40 -9.63 -12.62
CA THR A 71 10.36 -8.49 -13.54
C THR A 71 9.19 -7.56 -13.22
N ALA A 72 8.01 -8.11 -12.94
CA ALA A 72 6.84 -7.33 -12.53
C ALA A 72 7.08 -6.57 -11.21
N ILE A 73 7.71 -7.22 -10.21
CA ILE A 73 8.04 -6.56 -8.93
C ILE A 73 9.08 -5.45 -9.11
N ILE A 74 10.11 -5.69 -9.93
CA ILE A 74 11.14 -4.69 -10.24
C ILE A 74 10.49 -3.49 -10.94
N ALA A 75 9.65 -3.72 -11.94
CA ALA A 75 8.93 -2.66 -12.65
C ALA A 75 8.05 -1.83 -11.70
N ALA A 76 7.27 -2.49 -10.84
CA ALA A 76 6.45 -1.81 -9.85
C ALA A 76 7.28 -0.98 -8.85
N ALA A 77 8.43 -1.51 -8.42
CA ALA A 77 9.34 -0.77 -7.54
C ALA A 77 9.95 0.45 -8.25
N ASP A 78 10.32 0.32 -9.53
CA ASP A 78 10.82 1.41 -10.35
C ASP A 78 9.76 2.52 -10.56
N GLU A 79 8.48 2.17 -10.69
CA GLU A 79 7.39 3.15 -10.74
C GLU A 79 7.25 3.93 -9.43
N VAL A 80 7.41 3.26 -8.28
CA VAL A 80 7.40 3.92 -6.96
C VAL A 80 8.59 4.87 -6.82
N LEU A 81 9.78 4.45 -7.24
CA LEU A 81 11.00 5.27 -7.21
C LEU A 81 10.90 6.47 -8.15
N ALA A 82 10.28 6.30 -9.31
CA ALA A 82 9.99 7.37 -10.27
C ALA A 82 8.87 8.34 -9.79
N GLY A 83 8.24 8.07 -8.65
CA GLY A 83 7.16 8.90 -8.11
C GLY A 83 5.88 8.86 -8.94
N LYS A 84 5.70 7.85 -9.79
CA LYS A 84 4.51 7.68 -10.65
C LYS A 84 3.25 7.33 -9.85
N HIS A 85 3.46 6.74 -8.67
CA HIS A 85 2.41 6.51 -7.69
C HIS A 85 2.44 7.68 -6.72
N PRO A 86 1.52 8.65 -6.85
CA PRO A 86 1.44 9.71 -5.87
C PRO A 86 1.23 9.03 -4.53
N VAL A 87 2.17 9.28 -3.60
CA VAL A 87 1.98 9.03 -2.19
C VAL A 87 0.89 10.01 -1.76
N SER A 88 -0.37 9.71 -2.12
CA SER A 88 -1.47 10.60 -1.87
C SER A 88 -1.47 10.86 -0.38
N SER A 89 -1.21 12.12 -0.07
CA SER A 89 -1.39 12.75 1.21
C SER A 89 -2.79 12.53 1.82
N ARG A 90 -3.72 11.92 1.07
CA ARG A 90 -5.06 11.48 1.47
C ARG A 90 -5.11 10.07 2.07
N TRP A 91 -4.02 9.31 2.06
CA TRP A 91 -4.03 7.92 2.49
C TRP A 91 -4.05 7.75 4.02
N LEU A 92 -3.54 8.74 4.77
CA LEU A 92 -3.50 8.73 6.24
C LEU A 92 -4.22 9.94 6.87
N SER A 93 -4.77 10.87 6.07
CA SER A 93 -5.50 12.01 6.60
C SER A 93 -6.92 11.60 7.00
N GLY A 94 -7.08 11.12 8.23
CA GLY A 94 -8.40 10.99 8.84
C GLY A 94 -9.02 12.39 9.01
N ARG A 95 -9.96 12.76 8.12
CA ARG A 95 -11.04 13.63 8.60
C ARG A 95 -11.99 12.75 9.39
N PRO A 96 -12.31 13.06 10.66
CA PRO A 96 -13.45 12.42 11.28
C PRO A 96 -14.67 12.78 10.44
N ALA A 97 -15.38 11.77 9.93
CA ALA A 97 -16.79 11.94 9.65
C ALA A 97 -17.42 12.33 10.98
N GLN A 98 -17.93 13.56 11.07
CA GLN A 98 -18.75 13.99 12.19
C GLN A 98 -19.91 13.01 12.28
N ALA A 99 -19.85 12.07 13.23
CA ALA A 99 -21.02 11.34 13.64
C ALA A 99 -22.02 12.39 14.13
N PRO A 100 -23.28 12.41 13.64
CA PRO A 100 -24.27 13.32 14.19
C PRO A 100 -24.47 12.96 15.66
N LYS A 101 -24.00 13.83 16.55
CA LYS A 101 -24.50 13.90 17.93
C LYS A 101 -25.86 14.58 17.86
N ALA A 102 -26.93 13.82 18.04
CA ALA A 102 -28.29 14.27 18.35
C ALA A 102 -29.18 13.01 18.31
N THR A 103 -30.03 12.66 19.26
CA THR A 103 -30.45 13.19 20.58
C THR A 103 -31.18 12.02 21.25
#